data_AF-A0A067S5N9-F1
#
_entry.id   AF-A0A067S5N9-F1
#
_cell.length_a   1.000
_cell.length_b   1.000
_cell.length_c   1.000
_cell.angle_alpha   90.00
_cell.angle_beta   90.00
_cell.angle_gamma   90.00
#
_symmetry.space_group_name_H-M   'P 1'
#
loop_
_entity.id
_entity.type
_entity.pdbx_description
1 polymer ?
#
loop_
_entity_poly.entity_id
_entity_poly.type
_entity_poly.pdbx_seq_one_letter_code
_entity_poly.pdbx_strand_id
1 'polypeptide(L)'
;MASENEIDIPVRDEPSNDSDLGFWTRRKLEFRILILGRANAGKTTILERLAGASINEAQVKRGGELLADRAIEGQSNRGMHNIVDEIRFRSLPGFVFHDSCGFEAGSLEELSTVQQFVVNHSSEVNSTQKQLHAIWYGYCLLCPSLVL
;
A
#
# COMPACT_ATOMS: atom_id res chain seq x y z
N MET A 1 -26.42 -2.76 48.48
CA MET A 1 -24.97 -2.61 48.27
C MET A 1 -24.51 -3.85 47.53
N ALA A 2 -24.41 -3.76 46.21
CA ALA A 2 -23.93 -4.85 45.35
C ALA A 2 -22.43 -4.66 45.17
N SER A 3 -21.64 -5.72 45.40
CA SER A 3 -20.23 -5.78 45.05
C SER A 3 -20.09 -6.74 43.87
N GLU A 4 -19.76 -6.21 42.71
CA GLU A 4 -19.49 -6.97 41.50
C GLU A 4 -18.06 -7.54 41.57
N ASN A 5 -17.93 -8.85 41.39
CA ASN A 5 -16.66 -9.52 41.16
C ASN A 5 -16.37 -9.46 39.65
N GLU A 6 -15.46 -8.58 39.26
CA GLU A 6 -14.92 -8.51 37.91
C GLU A 6 -13.83 -9.59 37.78
N ILE A 7 -14.12 -10.66 37.05
CA ILE A 7 -13.16 -11.72 36.73
C ILE A 7 -12.36 -11.25 35.52
N ASP A 8 -11.09 -10.92 35.75
CA ASP A 8 -10.14 -10.50 34.73
C ASP A 8 -9.81 -11.70 33.81
N ILE A 9 -10.46 -11.77 32.65
CA ILE A 9 -10.18 -12.80 31.64
C ILE A 9 -9.00 -12.29 30.80
N PRO A 10 -7.87 -13.02 30.72
CA PRO A 10 -6.75 -12.58 29.89
C PRO A 10 -7.18 -12.63 28.43
N VAL A 11 -7.23 -11.46 27.79
CA VAL A 11 -7.38 -11.33 26.34
C VAL A 11 -6.18 -12.04 25.70
N ARG A 12 -6.42 -13.24 25.20
CA ARG A 12 -5.47 -13.96 24.35
C ARG A 12 -5.62 -13.40 22.95
N ASP A 13 -4.60 -12.69 22.48
CA ASP A 13 -4.46 -12.26 21.10
C ASP A 13 -4.22 -13.47 20.19
N GLU A 14 -5.28 -14.20 19.86
CA GLU A 14 -5.28 -15.20 18.80
C GLU A 14 -5.87 -14.54 17.53
N PRO A 15 -5.12 -14.42 16.42
CA PRO A 15 -5.63 -13.78 15.22
C PRO A 15 -6.62 -14.71 14.49
N SER A 16 -7.92 -14.49 14.69
CA SER A 16 -8.97 -15.22 13.98
C SER A 16 -9.11 -14.70 12.54
N ASN A 17 -8.46 -15.41 11.63
CA ASN A 17 -8.11 -15.03 10.25
C ASN A 17 -9.28 -14.96 9.23
N ASP A 18 -10.54 -14.78 9.65
CA ASP A 18 -11.70 -14.76 8.72
C ASP A 18 -12.74 -13.68 9.07
N SER A 19 -12.91 -13.36 10.36
CA SER A 19 -13.80 -12.29 10.84
C SER A 19 -13.32 -10.90 10.41
N ASP A 20 -12.01 -10.71 10.38
CA ASP A 20 -11.36 -9.42 10.10
C ASP A 20 -11.36 -9.11 8.61
N LEU A 21 -11.17 -10.11 7.75
CA LEU A 21 -11.27 -9.94 6.29
C LEU A 21 -12.67 -9.48 5.88
N GLY A 22 -13.71 -10.11 6.47
CA GLY A 22 -15.11 -9.73 6.25
C GLY A 22 -15.50 -8.36 6.82
N PHE A 23 -14.74 -7.82 7.78
CA PHE A 23 -14.98 -6.48 8.33
C PHE A 23 -14.68 -5.39 7.30
N TRP A 24 -13.50 -5.43 6.67
CA TRP A 24 -13.07 -4.46 5.67
C TRP A 24 -14.00 -4.43 4.46
N THR A 25 -14.38 -5.61 3.96
CA THR A 25 -15.28 -5.72 2.80
C THR A 25 -16.69 -5.22 3.10
N ARG A 26 -17.28 -5.58 4.24
CA ARG A 26 -18.66 -5.18 4.59
C ARG A 26 -18.81 -3.68 4.77
N ARG A 27 -17.82 -3.03 5.38
CA ARG A 27 -17.85 -1.58 5.63
C ARG A 27 -17.29 -0.75 4.48
N LYS A 28 -16.83 -1.39 3.40
CA LYS A 28 -16.16 -0.73 2.26
C LYS A 28 -15.05 0.21 2.76
N LEU A 29 -14.27 -0.28 3.72
CA LEU A 29 -13.14 0.45 4.26
C LEU A 29 -11.92 0.19 3.37
N GLU A 30 -11.21 1.28 3.05
CA GLU A 30 -9.97 1.21 2.29
C GLU A 30 -8.89 1.94 3.08
N PHE A 31 -7.77 1.25 3.34
CA PHE A 31 -6.58 1.79 3.94
C PHE A 31 -5.52 1.96 2.84
N ARG A 32 -5.29 3.20 2.44
CA ARG A 32 -4.41 3.54 1.30
C ARG A 32 -3.01 3.87 1.75
N ILE A 33 -2.04 3.20 1.15
CA ILE A 33 -0.63 3.35 1.46
C ILE A 33 0.13 3.74 0.20
N LEU A 34 0.84 4.86 0.26
CA LEU A 34 1.80 5.25 -0.77
C LEU A 34 3.19 4.71 -0.41
N ILE A 35 3.81 3.96 -1.31
CA ILE A 35 5.16 3.45 -1.16
C ILE A 35 6.11 4.33 -1.97
N LEU A 36 6.96 5.04 -1.25
CA LEU A 36 7.99 5.93 -1.78
C LEU A 36 9.36 5.30 -1.60
N GLY A 37 10.29 5.63 -2.50
CA GLY A 37 11.67 5.21 -2.40
C GLY A 37 12.37 5.34 -3.74
N ARG A 38 13.69 5.18 -3.78
CA ARG A 38 14.44 5.17 -5.05
C ARG A 38 14.07 3.99 -5.93
N ALA A 39 14.43 4.04 -7.21
CA ALA A 39 14.47 2.84 -8.04
C ALA A 39 15.31 1.75 -7.35
N ASN A 40 14.84 0.50 -7.39
CA ASN A 40 15.47 -0.66 -6.73
C ASN A 40 15.62 -0.58 -5.19
N ALA A 41 14.91 0.32 -4.51
CA ALA A 41 14.94 0.38 -3.03
C ALA A 41 14.23 -0.79 -2.33
N GLY A 42 13.73 -1.79 -3.07
CA GLY A 42 13.00 -2.93 -2.52
C GLY A 42 11.50 -2.72 -2.28
N LYS A 43 10.89 -1.69 -2.90
CA LYS A 43 9.45 -1.37 -2.78
C LYS A 43 8.54 -2.57 -3.12
N THR A 44 8.80 -3.24 -4.23
CA THR A 44 8.05 -4.45 -4.62
C THR A 44 8.27 -5.59 -3.64
N THR A 45 9.52 -5.80 -3.19
CA THR A 45 9.85 -6.88 -2.26
C THR A 45 9.12 -6.73 -0.93
N ILE A 46 8.95 -5.51 -0.44
CA ILE A 46 8.20 -5.29 0.81
C ILE A 46 6.70 -5.52 0.63
N LEU A 47 6.13 -5.17 -0.53
CA LEU A 47 4.75 -5.50 -0.88
C LEU A 47 4.52 -7.01 -0.90
N GLU A 48 5.39 -7.76 -1.56
CA GLU A 48 5.28 -9.22 -1.64
C GLU A 48 5.37 -9.87 -0.26
N ARG A 49 6.29 -9.39 0.59
CA ARG A 49 6.42 -9.88 1.96
C ARG A 49 5.21 -9.57 2.82
N LEU A 50 4.66 -8.36 2.71
CA LEU A 50 3.48 -7.96 3.47
C LEU A 50 2.24 -8.74 3.02
N ALA A 51 2.10 -8.95 1.72
CA ALA A 51 0.98 -9.69 1.14
C ALA A 51 1.11 -11.21 1.29
N GLY A 52 2.32 -11.74 1.51
CA GLY A 52 2.57 -13.18 1.47
C GLY A 52 2.28 -13.80 0.09
N ALA A 53 2.23 -12.98 -0.96
CA ALA A 53 1.87 -13.35 -2.32
C ALA A 53 2.79 -12.63 -3.29
N SER A 54 3.03 -13.22 -4.46
CA SER A 54 3.75 -12.50 -5.50
C SER A 54 2.93 -11.30 -5.95
N ILE A 55 3.61 -10.20 -6.25
CA ILE A 55 3.00 -9.03 -6.87
C ILE A 55 2.31 -9.37 -8.20
N ASN A 56 2.72 -10.45 -8.88
CA ASN A 56 2.06 -10.94 -10.10
C ASN A 56 0.64 -11.48 -9.84
N GLU A 57 0.34 -11.82 -8.59
CA GLU A 57 -1.00 -12.23 -8.14
C GLU A 57 -1.85 -11.02 -7.70
N ALA A 58 -1.26 -9.83 -7.65
CA ALA A 58 -1.98 -8.61 -7.32
C ALA A 58 -2.94 -8.20 -8.42
N GLN A 59 -4.08 -7.65 -8.02
CA GLN A 59 -5.03 -7.01 -8.92
C GLN A 59 -4.69 -5.54 -9.00
N VAL A 60 -4.42 -5.05 -10.21
CA VAL A 60 -4.19 -3.64 -10.47
C VAL A 60 -5.46 -3.01 -11.02
N LYS A 61 -5.97 -1.97 -10.35
CA LYS A 61 -7.12 -1.20 -10.82
C LYS A 61 -6.75 0.24 -11.15
N ARG A 62 -7.42 0.83 -12.12
CA ARG A 62 -7.35 2.27 -12.40
C ARG A 62 -8.76 2.81 -12.56
N GLY A 63 -9.12 3.83 -11.79
CA GLY A 63 -10.47 4.40 -11.82
C GLY A 63 -11.58 3.39 -11.47
N GLY A 64 -11.24 2.31 -10.75
CA GLY A 64 -12.17 1.23 -10.41
C GLY A 64 -12.20 0.05 -11.41
N GLU A 65 -11.62 0.20 -12.59
CA GLU A 65 -11.56 -0.86 -13.60
C GLU A 65 -10.32 -1.75 -13.42
N LEU A 66 -10.50 -3.06 -13.56
CA LEU A 66 -9.41 -4.03 -13.51
C LEU A 66 -8.59 -3.95 -14.80
N LEU A 67 -7.28 -3.76 -14.68
CA LEU A 67 -6.38 -3.76 -15.83
C LEU A 67 -6.05 -5.22 -16.19
N ALA A 68 -6.83 -5.79 -17.12
CA ALA A 68 -6.78 -7.21 -17.50
C ALA A 68 -5.41 -7.67 -18.01
N ASP A 69 -4.68 -6.80 -18.73
CA ASP A 69 -3.36 -7.10 -19.30
C ASP A 69 -2.19 -6.78 -18.36
N ARG A 70 -2.47 -6.51 -17.08
CA ARG A 70 -1.47 -6.30 -16.03
C ARG A 70 -1.50 -7.37 -14.94
N ALA A 71 -2.08 -8.55 -15.21
CA ALA A 71 -1.50 -9.76 -14.64
C ALA A 71 -0.03 -9.70 -15.04
N ILE A 72 0.86 -9.53 -14.07
CA ILE A 72 2.19 -8.93 -14.27
C ILE A 72 3.12 -9.95 -14.96
N GLU A 73 2.85 -10.26 -16.23
CA GLU A 73 3.82 -10.83 -17.13
C GLU A 73 4.79 -9.69 -17.49
N GLY A 74 5.83 -9.56 -16.69
CA GLY A 74 6.92 -8.63 -16.99
C GLY A 74 7.00 -7.43 -16.06
N GLN A 75 7.12 -7.70 -14.76
CA GLN A 75 7.73 -6.75 -13.82
C GLN A 75 9.20 -6.40 -14.14
N SER A 76 9.75 -7.01 -15.19
CA SER A 76 10.96 -6.57 -15.88
C SER A 76 10.78 -5.27 -16.68
N ASN A 77 9.55 -4.87 -17.04
CA ASN A 77 9.26 -3.58 -17.69
C ASN A 77 9.00 -2.50 -16.64
N ARG A 78 10.09 -2.08 -15.98
CA ARG A 78 10.19 -1.12 -14.86
C ARG A 78 9.65 0.30 -15.13
N GLY A 79 8.88 0.50 -16.20
CA GLY A 79 8.39 1.81 -16.66
C GLY A 79 6.88 1.92 -16.90
N MET A 80 6.07 0.91 -16.55
CA MET A 80 4.61 0.96 -16.76
C MET A 80 3.77 1.26 -15.51
N HIS A 81 4.38 1.40 -14.33
CA HIS A 81 3.62 1.68 -13.11
C HIS A 81 3.26 3.15 -13.02
N ASN A 82 1.97 3.44 -12.80
CA ASN A 82 1.49 4.79 -12.53
C ASN A 82 1.11 4.87 -11.04
N ILE A 83 1.49 5.97 -10.37
CA ILE A 83 1.18 6.19 -8.95
C ILE A 83 -0.32 6.12 -8.64
N VAL A 84 -1.19 6.42 -9.62
CA VAL A 84 -2.65 6.35 -9.46
C VAL A 84 -3.19 4.92 -9.53
N ASP A 85 -2.38 3.96 -9.96
CA ASP A 85 -2.77 2.57 -10.03
C ASP A 85 -2.93 2.01 -8.62
N GLU A 86 -4.04 1.32 -8.41
CA GLU A 86 -4.39 0.75 -7.13
C GLU A 86 -4.01 -0.73 -7.13
N ILE A 87 -2.93 -1.07 -6.43
CA ILE A 87 -2.44 -2.43 -6.28
C ILE A 87 -3.15 -3.06 -5.08
N ARG A 88 -3.82 -4.20 -5.30
CA ARG A 88 -4.57 -4.91 -4.26
C ARG A 88 -4.22 -6.39 -4.23
N PHE A 89 -4.10 -6.93 -3.03
CA PHE A 89 -3.87 -8.35 -2.81
C PHE A 89 -5.11 -8.99 -2.20
N ARG A 90 -5.42 -10.23 -2.60
CA ARG A 90 -6.53 -10.98 -2.00
C ARG A 90 -6.28 -11.30 -0.52
N SER A 91 -5.02 -11.48 -0.14
CA SER A 91 -4.57 -11.73 1.23
C SER A 91 -4.68 -10.51 2.15
N LEU A 92 -4.79 -9.30 1.61
CA LEU A 92 -4.88 -8.05 2.36
C LEU A 92 -6.12 -7.24 1.93
N PRO A 93 -7.35 -7.74 2.22
CA PRO A 93 -8.56 -7.02 1.87
C PRO A 93 -8.64 -5.69 2.61
N GLY A 94 -9.13 -4.67 1.90
CA GLY A 94 -9.18 -3.30 2.42
C GLY A 94 -7.89 -2.52 2.25
N PHE A 95 -6.74 -3.16 1.99
CA PHE A 95 -5.51 -2.43 1.70
C PHE A 95 -5.42 -2.05 0.23
N VAL A 96 -5.00 -0.81 -0.02
CA VAL A 96 -4.76 -0.30 -1.36
C VAL A 96 -3.36 0.31 -1.39
N PHE A 97 -2.50 -0.24 -2.24
CA PHE A 97 -1.13 0.22 -2.37
C PHE A 97 -0.95 1.04 -3.64
N HIS A 98 -0.21 2.13 -3.50
CA HIS A 98 0.23 2.99 -4.59
C HIS A 98 1.76 2.97 -4.61
N ASP A 99 2.37 2.70 -5.75
CA ASP A 99 3.83 2.69 -5.91
C ASP A 99 4.27 3.93 -6.70
N SER A 100 5.24 4.68 -6.19
CA SER A 100 5.78 5.86 -6.88
C SER A 100 6.74 5.51 -8.03
N CYS A 101 6.85 4.25 -8.42
CA CYS A 101 7.72 3.70 -9.48
C CYS A 101 9.24 3.85 -9.22
N GLY A 102 9.64 4.56 -8.18
CA GLY A 102 11.03 4.73 -7.78
C GLY A 102 11.65 5.97 -8.39
N PHE A 103 12.22 6.84 -7.54
CA PHE A 103 12.90 8.02 -8.05
C PHE A 103 14.20 7.63 -8.77
N GLU A 104 14.32 7.95 -10.05
CA GLU A 104 15.63 8.02 -10.72
C GLU A 104 16.29 9.33 -10.27
N ALA A 105 17.57 9.27 -9.89
CA ALA A 105 18.23 10.33 -9.15
C ALA A 105 18.10 11.71 -9.84
N GLY A 106 17.34 12.62 -9.24
CA GLY A 106 17.23 14.03 -9.68
C GLY A 106 16.01 14.39 -10.54
N SER A 107 15.04 13.49 -10.74
CA SER A 107 13.81 13.79 -11.48
C SER A 107 12.87 14.72 -10.71
N LEU A 108 12.80 15.99 -11.12
CA LEU A 108 11.84 16.97 -10.57
C LEU A 108 10.39 16.60 -10.94
N GLU A 109 10.20 15.94 -12.08
CA GLU A 109 8.90 15.51 -12.58
C GLU A 109 8.28 14.40 -11.73
N GLU A 110 9.09 13.44 -11.28
CA GLU A 110 8.65 12.38 -10.36
C GLU A 110 8.28 12.95 -9.00
N LEU A 111 9.07 13.90 -8.49
CA LEU A 111 8.76 14.59 -7.23
C LEU A 111 7.45 15.37 -7.32
N SER A 112 7.25 16.10 -8.42
CA SER A 112 6.01 16.85 -8.65
C SER A 112 4.81 15.92 -8.76
N THR A 113 4.96 14.78 -9.44
CA THR A 113 3.93 13.75 -9.57
C THR A 113 3.53 13.19 -8.20
N VAL A 114 4.50 12.88 -7.35
CA VAL A 114 4.25 12.41 -5.98
C VAL A 114 3.58 13.49 -5.13
N GLN A 115 4.06 14.73 -5.19
CA GLN A 115 3.45 15.84 -4.45
C GLN A 115 1.99 16.05 -4.86
N GLN A 116 1.71 16.07 -6.17
CA GLN A 116 0.35 16.21 -6.68
C GLN A 116 -0.53 15.03 -6.25
N PHE A 117 0.01 13.82 -6.27
CA PHE A 117 -0.71 12.64 -5.79
C PHE A 117 -1.07 12.75 -4.31
N VAL A 118 -0.13 13.16 -3.45
CA VAL A 118 -0.37 13.36 -2.01
C VAL A 118 -1.43 14.44 -1.77
N VAL A 119 -1.36 15.57 -2.48
CA VAL A 119 -2.37 16.64 -2.37
C VAL A 119 -3.76 16.13 -2.79
N ASN A 120 -3.84 15.39 -3.90
CA ASN A 120 -5.10 14.83 -4.40
C ASN A 120 -5.70 13.73 -3.52
N HIS A 121 -4.93 13.21 -2.56
CA HIS A 121 -5.35 12.18 -1.59
C HIS A 121 -5.15 12.67 -0.14
N SER A 122 -5.07 13.98 0.08
CA SER A 122 -4.85 14.56 1.40
C SER A 122 -6.10 14.50 2.27
N SER A 123 -5.96 14.84 3.56
CA SER A 123 -7.09 14.97 4.49
C SER A 123 -8.16 15.99 4.06
N GLU A 124 -7.84 16.86 3.10
CA GLU A 124 -8.76 17.86 2.55
C GLU A 124 -9.75 17.25 1.54
N VAL A 125 -9.52 16.00 1.11
CA VAL A 125 -10.44 15.26 0.26
C VAL A 125 -11.65 14.80 1.09
N ASN A 126 -12.86 15.21 0.71
CA ASN A 126 -14.13 14.91 1.40
C ASN A 126 -14.55 13.43 1.37
N SER A 127 -13.64 12.51 1.07
CA SER A 127 -13.89 11.07 1.00
C SER A 127 -12.71 10.33 1.62
N THR A 128 -12.92 9.79 2.81
CA THR A 128 -11.91 8.99 3.54
C THR A 128 -11.42 7.80 2.72
N GLN A 129 -12.30 7.23 1.88
CA GLN A 129 -11.94 6.17 0.92
C GLN A 129 -10.90 6.61 -0.11
N LYS A 130 -10.74 7.91 -0.39
CA LYS A 130 -9.73 8.43 -1.31
C LYS A 130 -8.51 8.98 -0.60
N GLN A 131 -8.50 9.04 0.73
CA GLN A 131 -7.39 9.61 1.47
C GLN A 131 -6.23 8.63 1.58
N LEU A 132 -5.01 9.14 1.51
CA LEU A 132 -3.84 8.41 1.97
C LEU A 132 -3.87 8.30 3.49
N HIS A 133 -3.69 7.09 3.97
CA HIS A 133 -3.67 6.79 5.40
C HIS A 133 -2.23 6.63 5.90
N ALA A 134 -1.31 6.20 5.03
CA ALA A 134 0.11 6.15 5.33
C ALA A 134 0.97 6.42 4.10
N ILE A 135 2.18 6.92 4.35
CA ILE A 135 3.25 7.01 3.37
C ILE A 135 4.43 6.19 3.91
N TRP A 136 4.79 5.13 3.21
CA TRP A 136 5.96 4.31 3.52
C TRP A 136 7.13 4.76 2.67
N TYR A 137 8.15 5.37 3.28
CA TYR A 137 9.39 5.71 2.61
C TYR A 137 10.47 4.62 2.81
N GLY A 138 10.81 3.90 1.75
CA GLY A 138 11.87 2.91 1.71
C GLY A 138 13.23 3.54 1.42
N TYR A 139 14.17 3.39 2.37
CA TYR A 139 15.55 3.84 2.22
C TYR A 139 16.48 2.65 1.96
N CYS A 140 17.21 2.66 0.84
CA CYS A 140 18.21 1.65 0.53
C CYS A 140 19.56 2.05 1.16
N LEU A 141 19.95 1.36 2.25
CA LEU A 141 21.22 1.61 2.95
C LEU A 141 22.46 1.09 2.21
N LEU A 142 22.27 0.35 1.10
CA LEU A 142 23.35 -0.31 0.36
C LEU A 142 23.66 0.35 -0.99
N CYS A 143 23.29 1.62 -1.21
CA CYS A 143 23.81 2.38 -2.35
C CYS A 143 25.19 2.97 -1.98
N PRO A 144 26.33 2.44 -2.46
CA PRO A 144 27.66 2.92 -2.06
C PRO A 144 28.04 4.27 -2.72
N SER A 145 27.13 4.92 -3.45
CA SER A 145 27.42 6.11 -4.25
C SER A 145 27.02 7.42 -3.57
N LEU A 146 26.95 7.46 -2.24
CA LEU A 146 26.98 8.72 -1.49
C LEU A 146 28.41 8.93 -0.97
N VAL A 147 29.32 9.22 -1.89
CA VAL A 147 30.55 9.94 -1.51
C VAL A 147 30.14 11.41 -1.46
N LEU A 148 29.91 11.91 -0.25
CA LEU A 148 29.87 13.34 0.07
C LEU A 148 31.27 13.95 -0.12
#